data_AF-A0A2U2HFE5-F1
#
_entry.id   AF-A0A2U2HFE5-F1
#
_cell.length_a   1.000
_cell.length_b   1.000
_cell.length_c   1.000
_cell.angle_alpha   90.00
_cell.angle_beta   90.00
_cell.angle_gamma   90.00
#
_symmetry.space_group_name_H-M   'P 1'
#
loop_
_entity.id
_entity.type
_entity.pdbx_description
1 polymer ?
#
loop_
_entity_poly.entity_id
_entity_poly.type
_entity_poly.pdbx_seq_one_letter_code
_entity_poly.pdbx_strand_id
1 'polypeptide(L)'
;MLMPAAAKAAKYTEADKARMWLCTAGRGAHEIKGMDRREVLTHLLHKSAGVDVERDDDALKRQKMAAFWRDPALQGKDKKGIYCYGLHSRGTLLWQPVDRHAFELLPVMLKLGADINMIDVSNGRTLLDELVAFYDWNSKHDETEWVSPRVRRSEDYMFRTARDNYVRLREMGARHALELGDRTPGVAQREAACLVAGPGDALREFSDYAGGLATKMGALTPKEIKGAATVSPRQAACLMRALGSDMFVMHAMRDEFGLPGAHKYLAAAMSGSFDDEYQKQVATFSRISDKDKAVLVYCHSDKCFLSYNSALRLLHSGKKRVYWMRDGIRGWKAAGYPVAKANGFLIGERE
;
A
#
# COMPACT_ATOMS: atom_id res chain seq x y z
N MET A 1 -27.55 -39.49 -11.66
CA MET A 1 -26.49 -39.94 -12.59
C MET A 1 -25.15 -39.70 -11.90
N LEU A 2 -24.62 -40.75 -11.26
CA LEU A 2 -23.29 -40.77 -10.65
C LEU A 2 -22.27 -41.08 -11.75
N MET A 3 -21.25 -40.24 -11.89
CA MET A 3 -20.05 -40.44 -12.72
C MET A 3 -18.87 -39.69 -12.05
N PRO A 4 -17.61 -40.16 -12.21
CA PRO A 4 -16.85 -40.67 -11.07
C PRO A 4 -15.65 -39.83 -10.61
N ALA A 5 -15.26 -40.07 -9.36
CA ALA A 5 -14.28 -39.37 -8.54
C ALA A 5 -12.79 -39.49 -8.94
N ALA A 6 -12.44 -39.86 -10.18
CA ALA A 6 -11.06 -40.25 -10.52
C ALA A 6 -10.30 -39.34 -11.52
N ALA A 7 -10.92 -38.33 -12.13
CA ALA A 7 -10.32 -37.64 -13.30
C ALA A 7 -9.85 -36.17 -13.10
N LYS A 8 -9.77 -35.64 -11.87
CA LYS A 8 -9.39 -34.21 -11.63
C LYS A 8 -8.16 -33.98 -10.75
N ALA A 9 -7.39 -35.01 -10.40
CA ALA A 9 -6.28 -34.89 -9.45
C ALA A 9 -5.00 -34.20 -9.98
N ALA A 10 -4.91 -33.88 -11.28
CA ALA A 10 -3.66 -33.43 -11.91
C ALA A 10 -3.51 -31.89 -12.13
N LYS A 11 -4.42 -31.04 -11.61
CA LYS A 11 -4.45 -29.60 -11.98
C LYS A 11 -3.81 -28.61 -11.01
N TYR A 12 -3.31 -29.05 -9.86
CA TYR A 12 -2.81 -28.14 -8.80
C TYR A 12 -1.50 -28.64 -8.22
N THR A 13 -0.49 -27.76 -8.13
CA THR A 13 0.77 -28.05 -7.45
C THR A 13 0.57 -28.21 -5.94
N GLU A 14 1.55 -28.76 -5.22
CA GLU A 14 1.48 -28.83 -3.75
C GLU A 14 1.42 -27.45 -3.10
N ALA A 15 2.03 -26.43 -3.72
CA ALA A 15 1.90 -25.05 -3.30
C ALA A 15 0.47 -24.52 -3.51
N ASP A 16 -0.17 -24.85 -4.64
CA ASP A 16 -1.57 -24.47 -4.90
C ASP A 16 -2.55 -25.12 -3.92
N LYS A 17 -2.32 -26.39 -3.56
CA LYS A 17 -3.13 -27.09 -2.55
C LYS A 17 -2.96 -26.49 -1.15
N ALA A 18 -1.72 -26.12 -0.77
CA ALA A 18 -1.44 -25.46 0.52
C ALA A 18 -2.11 -24.07 0.60
N ARG A 19 -2.08 -23.33 -0.50
CA ARG A 19 -2.76 -22.03 -0.64
C ARG A 19 -4.28 -22.15 -0.47
N MET A 20 -4.88 -23.20 -1.04
CA MET A 20 -6.32 -23.50 -0.84
C MET A 20 -6.65 -23.86 0.62
N TRP A 21 -5.73 -24.52 1.33
CA TRP A 21 -5.91 -24.93 2.73
C TRP A 21 -5.81 -23.78 3.75
N LEU A 22 -4.96 -22.78 3.52
CA LEU A 22 -4.88 -21.57 4.37
C LEU A 22 -6.23 -20.88 4.56
N CYS A 23 -7.06 -20.88 3.51
CA CYS A 23 -8.41 -20.33 3.53
C CYS A 23 -9.40 -21.09 4.45
N THR A 24 -9.28 -22.41 4.57
CA THR A 24 -10.21 -23.25 5.35
C THR A 24 -9.77 -23.36 6.81
N ALA A 25 -8.47 -23.29 7.09
CA ALA A 25 -7.89 -23.33 8.43
C ALA A 25 -8.33 -22.15 9.33
N GLY A 26 -8.68 -21.01 8.72
CA GLY A 26 -9.22 -19.84 9.42
C GLY A 26 -10.55 -20.11 10.16
N ARG A 27 -11.32 -21.13 9.73
CA ARG A 27 -12.64 -21.47 10.32
C ARG A 27 -12.64 -22.68 11.26
N GLY A 28 -11.49 -23.24 11.57
CA GLY A 28 -11.36 -24.42 12.44
C GLY A 28 -10.59 -25.53 11.76
N ALA A 29 -9.28 -25.33 11.57
CA ALA A 29 -8.41 -26.38 11.05
C ALA A 29 -8.47 -27.60 11.96
N HIS A 30 -8.80 -28.75 11.38
CA HIS A 30 -8.58 -30.05 12.01
C HIS A 30 -7.11 -30.17 12.45
N GLU A 31 -6.92 -30.59 13.69
CA GLU A 31 -5.62 -30.86 14.28
C GLU A 31 -4.78 -31.73 13.34
N ILE A 32 -3.65 -31.19 12.85
CA ILE A 32 -2.55 -32.06 12.43
C ILE A 32 -2.02 -32.65 13.73
N LYS A 33 -2.08 -33.98 13.87
CA LYS A 33 -1.79 -34.67 15.13
C LYS A 33 -0.43 -34.24 15.68
N GLY A 34 -0.45 -33.54 16.83
CA GLY A 34 0.75 -33.06 17.52
C GLY A 34 1.23 -31.66 17.17
N MET A 35 0.50 -30.89 16.35
CA MET A 35 0.80 -29.49 16.05
C MET A 35 -0.25 -28.52 16.60
N ASP A 36 0.19 -27.39 17.13
CA ASP A 36 -0.70 -26.28 17.48
C ASP A 36 -1.18 -25.52 16.23
N ARG A 37 -2.19 -24.67 16.39
CA ARG A 37 -2.79 -23.93 15.27
C ARG A 37 -1.81 -22.99 14.56
N ARG A 38 -0.85 -22.37 15.27
CA ARG A 38 0.15 -21.47 14.69
C ARG A 38 1.19 -22.25 13.89
N GLU A 39 1.57 -23.44 14.36
CA GLU A 39 2.46 -24.36 13.65
C GLU A 39 1.83 -24.82 12.34
N VAL A 40 0.54 -25.16 12.35
CA VAL A 40 -0.22 -25.49 11.13
C VAL A 40 -0.22 -24.31 10.15
N LEU A 41 -0.53 -23.09 10.62
CA LEU A 41 -0.54 -21.89 9.76
C LEU A 41 0.86 -21.57 9.19
N THR A 42 1.90 -21.71 10.01
CA THR A 42 3.30 -21.50 9.60
C THR A 42 3.70 -22.51 8.54
N HIS A 43 3.40 -23.78 8.75
CA HIS A 43 3.68 -24.86 7.81
C HIS A 43 3.00 -24.61 6.45
N LEU A 44 1.71 -24.23 6.48
CA LEU A 44 0.96 -23.96 5.26
C LEU A 44 1.49 -22.73 4.50
N LEU A 45 1.94 -21.68 5.19
CA LEU A 45 2.54 -20.50 4.56
C LEU A 45 3.87 -20.82 3.90
N HIS A 46 4.76 -21.55 4.58
CA HIS A 46 6.00 -22.03 3.98
C HIS A 46 5.73 -22.88 2.74
N LYS A 47 4.82 -23.86 2.84
CA LYS A 47 4.46 -24.70 1.69
C LYS A 47 3.87 -23.88 0.53
N SER A 48 3.08 -22.86 0.83
CA SER A 48 2.50 -21.93 -0.16
C SER A 48 3.53 -21.05 -0.86
N ALA A 49 4.63 -20.74 -0.16
CA ALA A 49 5.79 -20.03 -0.69
C ALA A 49 6.82 -20.95 -1.38
N GLY A 50 6.56 -22.27 -1.44
CA GLY A 50 7.50 -23.25 -1.99
C GLY A 50 8.75 -23.45 -1.12
N VAL A 51 8.67 -23.12 0.16
CA VAL A 51 9.72 -23.38 1.16
C VAL A 51 9.68 -24.86 1.55
N ASP A 52 10.83 -25.51 1.45
CA ASP A 52 11.10 -26.82 2.02
C ASP A 52 11.78 -26.61 3.38
N VAL A 53 11.06 -26.85 4.47
CA VAL A 53 11.53 -26.51 5.82
C VAL A 53 12.76 -27.32 6.23
N GLU A 54 12.89 -28.55 5.71
CA GLU A 54 13.98 -29.47 6.04
C GLU A 54 15.22 -29.24 5.16
N ARG A 55 15.02 -28.87 3.89
CA ARG A 55 16.12 -28.79 2.91
C ARG A 55 16.62 -27.38 2.65
N ASP A 56 15.77 -26.37 2.73
CA ASP A 56 16.19 -25.00 2.47
C ASP A 56 16.97 -24.44 3.67
N ASP A 57 18.05 -23.71 3.41
CA ASP A 57 18.70 -22.89 4.44
C ASP A 57 17.89 -21.62 4.78
N ASP A 58 18.23 -20.96 5.87
CA ASP A 58 17.51 -19.77 6.34
C ASP A 58 17.54 -18.59 5.35
N ALA A 59 18.58 -18.46 4.53
CA ALA A 59 18.67 -17.39 3.54
C ALA A 59 17.69 -17.65 2.39
N LEU A 60 17.65 -18.89 1.89
CA LEU A 60 16.74 -19.33 0.84
C LEU A 60 15.27 -19.30 1.31
N LYS A 61 14.99 -19.71 2.56
CA LYS A 61 13.67 -19.57 3.20
C LYS A 61 13.19 -18.12 3.17
N ARG A 62 14.04 -17.19 3.61
CA ARG A 62 13.74 -15.74 3.59
C ARG A 62 13.54 -15.21 2.19
N GLN A 63 14.35 -15.63 1.22
CA GLN A 63 14.22 -15.21 -0.18
C GLN A 63 12.89 -15.67 -0.78
N LYS A 64 12.52 -16.95 -0.59
CA LYS A 64 11.25 -17.54 -1.07
C LYS A 64 10.05 -16.84 -0.43
N MET A 65 10.08 -16.60 0.88
CA MET A 65 9.02 -15.84 1.56
C MET A 65 8.92 -14.40 1.04
N ALA A 66 10.04 -13.70 0.87
CA ALA A 66 10.03 -12.34 0.35
C ALA A 66 9.54 -12.26 -1.11
N ALA A 67 9.79 -13.30 -1.92
CA ALA A 67 9.23 -13.41 -3.26
C ALA A 67 7.73 -13.69 -3.22
N PHE A 68 7.29 -14.60 -2.35
CA PHE A 68 5.88 -14.92 -2.12
C PHE A 68 5.08 -13.66 -1.78
N TRP A 69 5.51 -12.84 -0.81
CA TRP A 69 4.78 -11.62 -0.44
C TRP A 69 4.74 -10.54 -1.53
N ARG A 70 5.68 -10.57 -2.48
CA ARG A 70 5.70 -9.66 -3.63
C ARG A 70 4.78 -10.09 -4.78
N ASP A 71 4.18 -11.28 -4.70
CA ASP A 71 3.27 -11.78 -5.73
C ASP A 71 2.00 -10.92 -5.81
N PRO A 72 1.74 -10.22 -6.93
CA PRO A 72 0.56 -9.39 -7.11
C PRO A 72 -0.78 -10.14 -6.98
N ALA A 73 -0.78 -11.48 -7.11
CA ALA A 73 -1.96 -12.33 -6.91
C ALA A 73 -2.38 -12.43 -5.43
N LEU A 74 -1.45 -12.14 -4.51
CA LEU A 74 -1.75 -12.00 -3.08
C LEU A 74 -2.23 -10.59 -2.71
N GLN A 75 -2.23 -9.64 -3.64
CA GLN A 75 -2.45 -8.22 -3.35
C GLN A 75 -3.77 -7.69 -3.96
N GLY A 76 -4.67 -7.21 -3.10
CA GLY A 76 -5.82 -6.37 -3.47
C GLY A 76 -7.17 -6.92 -3.02
N LYS A 77 -8.04 -6.06 -2.48
CA LYS A 77 -9.35 -6.45 -1.93
C LYS A 77 -10.37 -6.86 -2.99
N ASP A 78 -10.29 -6.27 -4.19
CA ASP A 78 -11.24 -6.52 -5.29
C ASP A 78 -10.72 -7.47 -6.40
N LYS A 79 -9.55 -8.10 -6.21
CA LYS A 79 -9.03 -9.05 -7.19
C LYS A 79 -9.61 -10.45 -6.96
N LYS A 80 -9.94 -11.13 -8.06
CA LYS A 80 -10.09 -12.59 -8.13
C LYS A 80 -8.71 -13.25 -8.00
N GLY A 81 -8.09 -13.16 -6.82
CA GLY A 81 -6.83 -13.83 -6.49
C GLY A 81 -7.05 -15.28 -6.05
N ILE A 82 -6.01 -15.88 -5.46
CA ILE A 82 -5.98 -17.27 -4.96
C ILE A 82 -7.28 -17.57 -4.18
N TYR A 83 -8.18 -18.31 -4.83
CA TYR A 83 -9.56 -18.48 -4.40
C TYR A 83 -9.65 -19.46 -3.22
N CYS A 84 -10.38 -19.02 -2.19
CA CYS A 84 -11.10 -19.90 -1.29
C CYS A 84 -12.35 -20.42 -2.05
N TYR A 85 -12.40 -21.70 -2.43
CA TYR A 85 -13.59 -22.25 -3.10
C TYR A 85 -14.79 -22.20 -2.13
N GLY A 86 -15.89 -21.54 -2.54
CA GLY A 86 -17.22 -21.77 -1.98
C GLY A 86 -18.01 -20.60 -1.39
N LEU A 87 -17.43 -19.43 -1.10
CA LEU A 87 -18.18 -18.37 -0.38
C LEU A 87 -17.77 -16.94 -0.77
N HIS A 88 -18.54 -16.33 -1.68
CA HIS A 88 -19.00 -14.93 -1.83
C HIS A 88 -18.24 -13.72 -1.19
N SER A 89 -16.96 -13.80 -0.81
CA SER A 89 -16.20 -12.65 -0.28
C SER A 89 -15.06 -12.23 -1.22
N ARG A 90 -14.89 -10.92 -1.42
CA ARG A 90 -13.85 -10.28 -2.25
C ARG A 90 -12.63 -10.00 -1.37
N GLY A 91 -11.50 -10.69 -1.58
CA GLY A 91 -10.23 -10.41 -0.86
C GLY A 91 -9.16 -11.50 -1.03
N THR A 92 -7.89 -11.12 -1.16
CA THR A 92 -6.73 -12.05 -1.28
C THR A 92 -6.20 -12.54 0.08
N LEU A 93 -5.16 -13.39 0.10
CA LEU A 93 -4.55 -13.93 1.35
C LEU A 93 -4.19 -12.83 2.36
N LEU A 94 -3.66 -11.70 1.88
CA LEU A 94 -3.27 -10.57 2.72
C LEU A 94 -4.46 -9.89 3.40
N TRP A 95 -5.67 -10.05 2.86
CA TRP A 95 -6.92 -9.49 3.37
C TRP A 95 -7.71 -10.47 4.25
N GLN A 96 -7.28 -11.73 4.38
CA GLN A 96 -7.96 -12.71 5.24
C GLN A 96 -8.04 -12.29 6.72
N PRO A 97 -7.03 -11.63 7.31
CA PRO A 97 -7.15 -11.13 8.68
C PRO A 97 -8.27 -10.08 8.86
N VAL A 98 -8.60 -9.34 7.80
CA VAL A 98 -9.64 -8.29 7.79
C VAL A 98 -11.03 -8.89 7.48
N ASP A 99 -11.16 -9.63 6.38
CA ASP A 99 -12.48 -10.06 5.87
C ASP A 99 -13.09 -11.27 6.61
N ARG A 100 -12.26 -12.06 7.30
CA ARG A 100 -12.65 -13.39 7.81
C ARG A 100 -12.43 -13.58 9.29
N HIS A 101 -12.08 -12.53 10.05
CA HIS A 101 -11.75 -12.64 11.47
C HIS A 101 -10.62 -13.64 11.75
N ALA A 102 -9.73 -13.87 10.76
CA ALA A 102 -8.60 -14.79 10.86
C ALA A 102 -7.42 -14.11 11.58
N PHE A 103 -7.66 -13.56 12.77
CA PHE A 103 -6.71 -12.69 13.46
C PHE A 103 -5.41 -13.39 13.85
N GLU A 104 -5.45 -14.70 14.10
CA GLU A 104 -4.27 -15.51 14.40
C GLU A 104 -3.32 -15.68 13.20
N LEU A 105 -3.83 -15.48 11.97
CA LEU A 105 -3.00 -15.53 10.77
C LEU A 105 -2.05 -14.34 10.70
N LEU A 106 -2.47 -13.17 11.19
CA LEU A 106 -1.70 -11.93 11.09
C LEU A 106 -0.33 -12.02 11.81
N PRO A 107 -0.21 -12.44 13.08
CA PRO A 107 1.08 -12.64 13.73
C PRO A 107 2.01 -13.59 12.96
N VAL A 108 1.47 -14.67 12.38
CA VAL A 108 2.25 -15.65 11.61
C VAL A 108 2.75 -15.03 10.30
N MET A 109 1.89 -14.29 9.59
CA MET A 109 2.26 -13.58 8.37
C MET A 109 3.38 -12.56 8.63
N LEU A 110 3.27 -11.76 9.69
CA LEU A 110 4.29 -10.77 10.08
C LEU A 110 5.61 -11.45 10.44
N LYS A 111 5.57 -12.53 11.22
CA LYS A 111 6.77 -13.33 11.56
C LYS A 111 7.47 -13.87 10.31
N LEU A 112 6.71 -14.17 9.26
CA LEU A 112 7.22 -14.66 7.99
C LEU A 112 7.50 -13.55 6.96
N GLY A 113 7.50 -12.28 7.38
CA GLY A 113 7.94 -11.15 6.56
C GLY A 113 6.88 -10.50 5.67
N ALA A 114 5.59 -10.67 5.99
CA ALA A 114 4.53 -9.91 5.34
C ALA A 114 4.62 -8.42 5.70
N ASP A 115 4.50 -7.54 4.71
CA ASP A 115 4.53 -6.10 4.92
C ASP A 115 3.13 -5.57 5.27
N ILE A 116 2.93 -5.15 6.52
CA ILE A 116 1.67 -4.59 7.00
C ILE A 116 1.35 -3.21 6.41
N ASN A 117 2.36 -2.52 5.86
CA ASN A 117 2.19 -1.23 5.19
C ASN A 117 1.89 -1.38 3.70
N MET A 118 1.67 -2.61 3.22
CA MET A 118 1.31 -2.85 1.85
C MET A 118 -0.01 -2.14 1.51
N ILE A 119 0.02 -1.36 0.42
CA ILE A 119 -1.11 -0.56 -0.06
C ILE A 119 -2.08 -1.44 -0.85
N ASP A 120 -3.35 -1.41 -0.48
CA ASP A 120 -4.45 -1.86 -1.33
C ASP A 120 -4.58 -0.91 -2.51
N VAL A 121 -4.27 -1.40 -3.70
CA VAL A 121 -4.34 -0.57 -4.91
C VAL A 121 -5.77 -0.17 -5.27
N SER A 122 -6.82 -0.83 -4.76
CA SER A 122 -8.20 -0.48 -5.07
C SER A 122 -8.67 0.77 -4.32
N ASN A 123 -8.19 0.99 -3.09
CA ASN A 123 -8.67 2.07 -2.21
C ASN A 123 -7.54 2.96 -1.65
N GLY A 124 -6.27 2.62 -1.90
CA GLY A 124 -5.10 3.38 -1.50
C GLY A 124 -4.74 3.31 -0.01
N ARG A 125 -5.42 2.47 0.78
CA ARG A 125 -5.15 2.26 2.21
C ARG A 125 -4.16 1.13 2.41
N THR A 126 -3.38 1.18 3.49
CA THR A 126 -2.52 0.05 3.86
C THR A 126 -3.33 -1.08 4.50
N LEU A 127 -2.76 -2.30 4.52
CA LEU A 127 -3.32 -3.40 5.31
C LEU A 127 -3.49 -3.01 6.79
N LEU A 128 -2.55 -2.23 7.34
CA LEU A 128 -2.66 -1.67 8.68
C LEU A 128 -3.88 -0.74 8.81
N ASP A 129 -4.06 0.21 7.90
CA ASP A 129 -5.19 1.17 7.94
C ASP A 129 -6.55 0.46 7.93
N GLU A 130 -6.65 -0.62 7.16
CA GLU A 130 -7.89 -1.38 7.04
C GLU A 130 -8.13 -2.29 8.25
N LEU A 131 -7.08 -2.87 8.83
CA LEU A 131 -7.17 -3.57 10.11
C LEU A 131 -7.63 -2.61 11.22
N VAL A 132 -7.04 -1.42 11.28
CA VAL A 132 -7.44 -0.36 12.23
C VAL A 132 -8.89 0.04 12.01
N ALA A 133 -9.29 0.35 10.78
CA ALA A 133 -10.66 0.73 10.47
C ALA A 133 -11.68 -0.38 10.80
N PHE A 134 -11.32 -1.64 10.57
CA PHE A 134 -12.13 -2.79 10.93
C PHE A 134 -12.28 -2.94 12.45
N TYR A 135 -11.21 -2.79 13.22
CA TYR A 135 -11.27 -2.84 14.68
C TYR A 135 -11.98 -1.62 15.29
N ASP A 136 -11.82 -0.43 14.71
CA ASP A 136 -12.55 0.78 15.10
C ASP A 136 -14.05 0.65 14.80
N TRP A 137 -14.41 0.04 13.67
CA TRP A 137 -15.80 -0.25 13.35
C TRP A 137 -16.38 -1.28 14.34
N ASN A 138 -15.67 -2.36 14.62
CA ASN A 138 -16.14 -3.40 15.54
C ASN A 138 -16.17 -2.96 17.01
N SER A 139 -15.24 -2.11 17.47
CA SER A 139 -15.25 -1.59 18.85
C SER A 139 -16.36 -0.59 19.12
N LYS A 140 -16.96 -0.02 18.06
CA LYS A 140 -18.18 0.79 18.14
C LYS A 140 -19.46 -0.05 18.15
N HIS A 141 -19.37 -1.34 17.83
CA HIS A 141 -20.45 -2.32 17.99
C HIS A 141 -20.17 -3.12 19.27
N ASP A 142 -21.22 -3.57 19.97
CA ASP A 142 -21.09 -4.16 21.31
C ASP A 142 -20.10 -5.35 21.31
N GLU A 143 -18.99 -5.22 22.07
CA GLU A 143 -17.89 -6.20 22.14
C GLU A 143 -18.34 -7.59 22.62
N THR A 144 -19.56 -7.69 23.16
CA THR A 144 -20.08 -8.88 23.83
C THR A 144 -20.61 -9.98 22.90
N GLU A 145 -20.96 -9.69 21.65
CA GLU A 145 -21.58 -10.66 20.74
C GLU A 145 -20.60 -11.61 20.04
N TRP A 146 -19.34 -11.20 19.82
CA TRP A 146 -18.49 -11.86 18.81
C TRP A 146 -17.36 -12.72 19.36
N VAL A 147 -16.99 -12.56 20.64
CA VAL A 147 -15.98 -13.39 21.29
C VAL A 147 -16.65 -14.38 22.23
N SER A 148 -16.56 -15.67 21.89
CA SER A 148 -17.19 -16.72 22.69
C SER A 148 -16.71 -16.65 24.16
N PRO A 149 -17.59 -16.93 25.15
CA PRO A 149 -17.22 -16.91 26.58
C PRO A 149 -16.11 -17.90 26.97
N ARG A 150 -15.81 -18.86 26.09
CA ARG A 150 -14.72 -19.83 26.27
C ARG A 150 -13.35 -19.22 25.88
N VAL A 151 -13.33 -18.37 24.87
CA VAL A 151 -12.11 -17.67 24.38
C VAL A 151 -11.69 -16.53 25.32
N ARG A 152 -12.65 -15.86 25.98
CA ARG A 152 -12.35 -14.81 27.00
C ARG A 152 -11.59 -15.33 28.23
N ARG A 153 -11.57 -16.65 28.47
CA ARG A 153 -11.05 -17.27 29.71
C ARG A 153 -9.67 -17.92 29.58
N SER A 154 -9.06 -17.97 28.39
CA SER A 154 -7.70 -18.53 28.25
C SER A 154 -6.62 -17.49 28.56
N GLU A 155 -5.70 -17.81 29.46
CA GLU A 155 -4.61 -16.91 29.87
C GLU A 155 -3.57 -16.64 28.76
N ASP A 156 -3.47 -17.53 27.77
CA ASP A 156 -2.51 -17.45 26.65
C ASP A 156 -2.97 -16.62 25.44
N TYR A 157 -4.20 -16.13 25.46
CA TYR A 157 -4.67 -15.26 24.39
C TYR A 157 -4.13 -13.84 24.63
N MET A 158 -3.14 -13.43 23.82
CA MET A 158 -3.24 -12.08 23.27
C MET A 158 -4.67 -11.93 22.72
N PHE A 159 -5.27 -10.73 22.78
CA PHE A 159 -6.59 -10.42 22.19
C PHE A 159 -7.81 -10.67 23.11
N ARG A 160 -7.97 -9.88 24.19
CA ARG A 160 -9.18 -9.87 25.03
C ARG A 160 -10.30 -8.97 24.46
N THR A 161 -9.94 -7.89 23.77
CA THR A 161 -10.85 -6.92 23.14
C THR A 161 -10.30 -6.43 21.79
N ALA A 162 -11.15 -5.87 20.92
CA ALA A 162 -10.73 -5.23 19.67
C ALA A 162 -9.71 -4.09 19.92
N ARG A 163 -9.86 -3.38 21.03
CA ARG A 163 -8.97 -2.29 21.46
C ARG A 163 -7.59 -2.79 21.87
N ASP A 164 -7.49 -3.90 22.59
CA ASP A 164 -6.20 -4.52 22.94
C ASP A 164 -5.44 -4.96 21.68
N ASN A 165 -6.17 -5.39 20.65
CA ASN A 165 -5.61 -5.78 19.36
C ASN A 165 -5.01 -4.58 18.63
N TYR A 166 -5.75 -3.46 18.59
CA TYR A 166 -5.27 -2.21 18.00
C TYR A 166 -3.95 -1.75 18.63
N VAL A 167 -3.89 -1.70 19.96
CA VAL A 167 -2.68 -1.27 20.69
C VAL A 167 -1.53 -2.24 20.48
N ARG A 168 -1.77 -3.56 20.62
CA ARG A 168 -0.71 -4.56 20.46
C ARG A 168 -0.23 -4.71 19.02
N LEU A 169 -1.09 -4.55 18.00
CA LEU A 169 -0.65 -4.54 16.60
C LEU A 169 0.21 -3.31 16.29
N ARG A 170 -0.12 -2.17 16.86
CA ARG A 170 0.73 -0.97 16.78
C ARG A 170 2.07 -1.21 17.48
N GLU A 171 2.06 -1.82 18.66
CA GLU A 171 3.28 -2.18 19.38
C GLU A 171 4.08 -3.29 18.70
N MET A 172 3.45 -4.27 18.05
CA MET A 172 4.12 -5.35 17.31
C MET A 172 4.67 -4.84 15.98
N GLY A 173 3.95 -3.96 15.29
CA GLY A 173 4.49 -3.22 14.15
C GLY A 173 5.70 -2.37 14.55
N ALA A 174 5.64 -1.73 15.72
CA ALA A 174 6.77 -1.02 16.30
C ALA A 174 7.92 -1.96 16.74
N ARG A 175 7.61 -3.12 17.35
CA ARG A 175 8.61 -4.13 17.78
C ARG A 175 9.25 -4.86 16.61
N HIS A 176 8.50 -5.18 15.56
CA HIS A 176 9.04 -5.72 14.31
C HIS A 176 9.94 -4.69 13.62
N ALA A 177 9.55 -3.41 13.63
CA ALA A 177 10.41 -2.32 13.17
C ALA A 177 11.67 -2.13 14.06
N LEU A 178 11.60 -2.43 15.36
CA LEU A 178 12.74 -2.41 16.29
C LEU A 178 13.67 -3.63 16.12
N GLU A 179 13.13 -4.84 15.91
CA GLU A 179 13.91 -6.07 15.64
C GLU A 179 14.55 -6.05 14.25
N LEU A 180 13.88 -5.44 13.27
CA LEU A 180 14.47 -5.08 11.98
C LEU A 180 15.27 -3.76 12.04
N GLY A 181 15.35 -3.12 13.20
CA GLY A 181 15.96 -1.80 13.41
C GLY A 181 17.46 -1.74 13.15
N ASP A 182 18.11 -2.90 13.00
CA ASP A 182 19.52 -3.01 12.61
C ASP A 182 19.71 -3.40 11.12
N ARG A 183 18.62 -3.62 10.37
CA ARG A 183 18.67 -4.09 8.97
C ARG A 183 17.71 -3.40 8.00
N THR A 184 16.75 -2.61 8.48
CA THR A 184 15.86 -1.84 7.61
C THR A 184 16.49 -0.50 7.28
N PRO A 185 16.70 -0.17 6.00
CA PRO A 185 17.23 1.13 5.65
C PRO A 185 16.31 2.24 6.18
N GLY A 186 16.88 3.30 6.74
CA GLY A 186 16.13 4.47 7.20
C GLY A 186 15.32 5.11 6.05
N VAL A 187 14.35 5.96 6.37
CA VAL A 187 13.48 6.64 5.37
C VAL A 187 14.31 7.28 4.24
N ALA A 188 15.39 7.98 4.59
CA ALA A 188 16.29 8.60 3.62
C ALA A 188 17.01 7.57 2.71
N GLN A 189 17.40 6.42 3.25
CA GLN A 189 18.06 5.36 2.47
C GLN A 189 17.06 4.67 1.54
N ARG A 190 15.83 4.40 2.00
CA ARG A 190 14.76 3.83 1.15
C ARG A 190 14.37 4.78 0.03
N GLU A 191 14.29 6.08 0.32
CA GLU A 191 14.03 7.11 -0.66
C GLU A 191 15.16 7.20 -1.70
N ALA A 192 16.42 7.28 -1.26
CA ALA A 192 17.58 7.33 -2.15
C ALA A 192 17.64 6.11 -3.08
N ALA A 193 17.33 4.92 -2.56
CA ALA A 193 17.28 3.70 -3.37
C ALA A 193 16.22 3.77 -4.50
N CYS A 194 15.11 4.47 -4.29
CA CYS A 194 14.09 4.67 -5.32
C CYS A 194 14.53 5.65 -6.42
N LEU A 195 15.41 6.60 -6.10
CA LEU A 195 15.84 7.66 -7.03
C LEU A 195 17.00 7.24 -7.94
N VAL A 196 17.59 6.07 -7.74
CA VAL A 196 18.61 5.52 -8.65
C VAL A 196 18.00 5.31 -10.04
N ALA A 197 18.68 5.82 -11.07
CA ALA A 197 18.26 5.69 -12.46
C ALA A 197 18.20 4.21 -12.90
N GLY A 198 17.19 3.88 -13.70
CA GLY A 198 16.97 2.54 -14.23
C GLY A 198 16.20 2.55 -15.56
N PRO A 199 15.91 1.36 -16.11
CA PRO A 199 15.21 1.23 -17.37
C PRO A 199 13.81 1.88 -17.32
N GLY A 200 13.50 2.69 -18.32
CA GLY A 200 12.21 3.39 -18.43
C GLY A 200 12.13 4.73 -17.70
N ASP A 201 13.22 5.23 -17.12
CA ASP A 201 13.25 6.54 -16.46
C ASP A 201 13.62 7.71 -17.38
N ALA A 202 13.99 7.42 -18.62
CA ALA A 202 14.39 8.46 -19.57
C ALA A 202 13.21 9.40 -19.82
N LEU A 203 13.42 10.68 -19.50
CA LEU A 203 12.46 11.74 -19.78
C LEU A 203 12.29 11.90 -21.30
N ARG A 204 11.05 12.12 -21.73
CA ARG A 204 10.70 12.46 -23.12
C ARG A 204 11.09 13.90 -23.46
N GLU A 205 10.71 14.37 -24.65
CA GLU A 205 10.85 15.77 -25.08
C GLU A 205 10.41 16.77 -24.00
N PHE A 206 11.09 17.91 -23.94
CA PHE A 206 10.87 18.99 -22.97
C PHE A 206 11.05 20.36 -23.62
N SER A 207 10.52 21.39 -22.96
CA SER A 207 10.74 22.79 -23.36
C SER A 207 11.84 23.45 -22.54
N ASP A 208 12.29 24.60 -23.00
CA ASP A 208 13.16 25.57 -22.34
C ASP A 208 12.37 26.62 -21.54
N TYR A 209 11.17 26.28 -21.04
CA TYR A 209 10.29 27.20 -20.33
C TYR A 209 11.03 27.96 -19.22
N ALA A 210 11.00 29.30 -19.31
CA ALA A 210 11.83 30.22 -18.53
C ALA A 210 11.57 30.23 -17.01
N GLY A 211 10.49 29.60 -16.54
CA GLY A 211 10.17 29.44 -15.12
C GLY A 211 8.95 30.23 -14.65
N GLY A 212 8.61 30.09 -13.36
CA GLY A 212 7.45 30.74 -12.73
C GLY A 212 6.10 30.08 -13.03
N LEU A 213 5.06 30.46 -12.29
CA LEU A 213 3.72 29.87 -12.44
C LEU A 213 3.16 30.08 -13.86
N ALA A 214 2.82 28.99 -14.54
CA ALA A 214 2.36 29.05 -15.91
C ALA A 214 0.88 29.46 -16.00
N THR A 215 0.60 30.36 -16.95
CA THR A 215 -0.73 30.91 -17.23
C THR A 215 -1.39 30.31 -18.47
N LYS A 216 -0.61 29.66 -19.36
CA LYS A 216 -1.11 28.98 -20.57
C LYS A 216 -0.84 27.48 -20.49
N MET A 217 -1.85 26.68 -20.82
CA MET A 217 -1.80 25.22 -20.87
C MET A 217 -1.58 24.77 -22.32
N GLY A 218 -0.64 23.85 -22.57
CA GLY A 218 -0.54 23.16 -23.88
C GLY A 218 0.86 22.97 -24.47
N ALA A 219 1.89 23.67 -23.98
CA ALA A 219 3.28 23.43 -24.36
C ALA A 219 3.89 22.27 -23.54
N LEU A 220 5.03 21.72 -23.98
CA LEU A 220 5.82 20.81 -23.15
C LEU A 220 6.25 21.56 -21.87
N THR A 221 6.17 20.89 -20.72
CA THR A 221 6.75 21.41 -19.47
C THR A 221 8.28 21.28 -19.50
N PRO A 222 9.01 22.06 -18.69
CA PRO A 222 10.47 21.95 -18.64
C PRO A 222 10.92 20.58 -18.16
N LYS A 223 12.19 20.26 -18.41
CA LYS A 223 12.78 18.96 -18.04
C LYS A 223 12.79 18.75 -16.52
N GLU A 224 13.04 19.81 -15.77
CA GLU A 224 13.25 19.77 -14.33
C GLU A 224 12.70 21.02 -13.65
N ILE A 225 12.47 20.92 -12.33
CA ILE A 225 12.13 22.04 -11.47
C ILE A 225 13.23 22.14 -10.42
N LYS A 226 13.93 23.28 -10.38
CA LYS A 226 14.95 23.53 -9.35
C LYS A 226 14.33 23.38 -7.96
N GLY A 227 14.88 22.48 -7.15
CA GLY A 227 14.41 22.20 -5.79
C GLY A 227 13.41 21.04 -5.67
N ALA A 228 12.88 20.51 -6.78
CA ALA A 228 12.08 19.29 -6.78
C ALA A 228 12.81 18.17 -7.55
N ALA A 229 12.66 16.94 -7.09
CA ALA A 229 13.13 15.77 -7.82
C ALA A 229 12.13 15.45 -8.94
N THR A 230 12.56 15.52 -10.20
CA THR A 230 11.74 15.03 -11.32
C THR A 230 11.87 13.52 -11.36
N VAL A 231 10.74 12.81 -11.26
CA VAL A 231 10.72 11.35 -11.11
C VAL A 231 9.95 10.68 -12.25
N SER A 232 10.42 9.51 -12.66
CA SER A 232 9.68 8.64 -13.59
C SER A 232 8.48 7.97 -12.90
N PRO A 233 7.55 7.36 -13.67
CA PRO A 233 6.51 6.51 -13.09
C PRO A 233 7.05 5.38 -12.21
N ARG A 234 8.19 4.79 -12.59
CA ARG A 234 8.83 3.71 -11.82
C ARG A 234 9.34 4.20 -10.48
N GLN A 235 10.03 5.34 -10.49
CA GLN A 235 10.55 5.97 -9.27
C GLN A 235 9.39 6.43 -8.37
N ALA A 236 8.34 7.03 -8.94
CA ALA A 236 7.14 7.41 -8.22
C ALA A 236 6.46 6.20 -7.54
N ALA A 237 6.30 5.08 -8.25
CA ALA A 237 5.74 3.86 -7.68
C ALA A 237 6.61 3.29 -6.54
N CYS A 238 7.94 3.34 -6.71
CA CYS A 238 8.87 2.95 -5.65
C CYS A 238 8.73 3.83 -4.41
N LEU A 239 8.71 5.17 -4.58
CA LEU A 239 8.57 6.14 -3.49
C LEU A 239 7.25 5.97 -2.75
N MET A 240 6.14 5.82 -3.48
CA MET A 240 4.81 5.58 -2.87
C MET A 240 4.81 4.32 -2.00
N ARG A 241 5.44 3.23 -2.46
CA ARG A 241 5.57 2.00 -1.67
C ARG A 241 6.54 2.16 -0.49
N ALA A 242 7.67 2.82 -0.71
CA ALA A 242 8.73 2.95 0.30
C ALA A 242 8.33 3.89 1.45
N LEU A 243 7.58 4.94 1.14
CA LEU A 243 7.17 5.97 2.10
C LEU A 243 5.75 5.74 2.63
N GLY A 244 4.87 5.07 1.88
CA GLY A 244 3.51 4.80 2.32
C GLY A 244 2.79 6.07 2.79
N SER A 245 2.26 6.05 4.01
CA SER A 245 1.57 7.18 4.63
C SER A 245 2.47 8.38 4.94
N ASP A 246 3.80 8.24 4.89
CA ASP A 246 4.75 9.34 5.02
C ASP A 246 4.83 10.23 3.78
N MET A 247 4.20 9.82 2.67
CA MET A 247 4.10 10.60 1.45
C MET A 247 2.65 11.04 1.19
N PHE A 248 2.48 12.32 0.87
CA PHE A 248 1.24 12.83 0.31
C PHE A 248 1.27 12.75 -1.22
N VAL A 249 0.30 12.07 -1.83
CA VAL A 249 0.18 11.97 -3.28
C VAL A 249 -0.87 12.96 -3.78
N MET A 250 -0.42 14.04 -4.40
CA MET A 250 -1.24 15.15 -4.87
C MET A 250 -1.73 14.93 -6.30
N HIS A 251 -3.05 14.83 -6.46
CA HIS A 251 -3.75 14.78 -7.74
C HIS A 251 -4.10 16.20 -8.19
N ALA A 252 -3.26 16.79 -9.04
CA ALA A 252 -3.37 18.20 -9.47
C ALA A 252 -4.34 18.43 -10.65
N MET A 253 -5.32 17.54 -10.84
CA MET A 253 -6.26 17.56 -11.97
C MET A 253 -7.69 17.33 -11.48
N ARG A 254 -8.69 17.62 -12.33
CA ARG A 254 -10.11 17.55 -11.94
C ARG A 254 -10.69 16.13 -12.04
N ASP A 255 -10.07 15.30 -12.87
CA ASP A 255 -10.49 13.94 -13.18
C ASP A 255 -10.73 13.10 -11.93
N GLU A 256 -11.62 12.11 -12.04
CA GLU A 256 -11.93 11.24 -10.90
C GLU A 256 -10.86 10.20 -10.62
N PHE A 257 -10.14 9.75 -11.65
CA PHE A 257 -9.20 8.65 -11.53
C PHE A 257 -7.75 9.13 -11.57
N GLY A 258 -6.97 8.63 -10.63
CA GLY A 258 -5.58 9.00 -10.39
C GLY A 258 -4.71 7.81 -10.03
N LEU A 259 -3.49 8.12 -9.57
CA LEU A 259 -2.64 7.19 -8.84
C LEU A 259 -3.37 6.68 -7.58
N PRO A 260 -3.14 5.42 -7.16
CA PRO A 260 -3.70 4.88 -5.93
C PRO A 260 -3.38 5.75 -4.71
N GLY A 261 -4.38 6.00 -3.85
CA GLY A 261 -4.23 6.83 -2.64
C GLY A 261 -4.05 8.33 -2.89
N ALA A 262 -4.17 8.81 -4.13
CA ALA A 262 -4.01 10.21 -4.45
C ALA A 262 -5.18 11.07 -3.94
N HIS A 263 -4.88 12.29 -3.50
CA HIS A 263 -5.85 13.25 -2.98
C HIS A 263 -5.92 14.47 -3.91
N LYS A 264 -7.14 14.86 -4.28
CA LYS A 264 -7.37 16.06 -5.09
C LYS A 264 -7.00 17.31 -4.30
N TYR A 265 -6.14 18.15 -4.86
CA TYR A 265 -5.81 19.44 -4.27
C TYR A 265 -5.50 20.46 -5.37
N LEU A 266 -6.55 21.12 -5.86
CA LEU A 266 -6.47 21.99 -7.04
C LEU A 266 -5.93 23.38 -6.74
N ALA A 267 -5.97 23.84 -5.48
CA ALA A 267 -5.43 25.16 -5.11
C ALA A 267 -3.96 25.29 -5.52
N ALA A 268 -3.15 24.25 -5.29
CA ALA A 268 -1.74 24.23 -5.71
C ALA A 268 -1.57 24.30 -7.24
N ALA A 269 -2.54 23.84 -8.01
CA ALA A 269 -2.46 23.78 -9.46
C ALA A 269 -2.71 25.12 -10.16
N MET A 270 -3.30 26.08 -9.44
CA MET A 270 -3.75 27.33 -10.02
C MET A 270 -2.57 28.23 -10.42
N SER A 271 -2.70 28.86 -11.59
CA SER A 271 -1.86 29.98 -12.02
C SER A 271 -2.03 31.18 -11.08
N GLY A 272 -1.22 32.22 -11.25
CA GLY A 272 -1.29 33.44 -10.45
C GLY A 272 0.09 33.84 -9.98
N SER A 273 0.19 34.24 -8.71
CA SER A 273 1.45 34.61 -8.07
C SER A 273 1.68 33.80 -6.80
N PHE A 274 2.87 33.91 -6.23
CA PHE A 274 3.17 33.31 -4.93
C PHE A 274 2.64 34.13 -3.75
N ASP A 275 1.93 35.24 -4.00
CA ASP A 275 1.34 36.08 -2.95
C ASP A 275 -0.20 36.00 -2.91
N ASP A 276 -0.78 35.12 -3.73
CA ASP A 276 -2.23 34.99 -3.88
C ASP A 276 -2.88 34.05 -2.83
N GLU A 277 -4.22 34.02 -2.84
CA GLU A 277 -5.02 33.18 -1.94
C GLU A 277 -4.73 31.68 -2.12
N TYR A 278 -4.35 31.25 -3.33
CA TYR A 278 -3.98 29.86 -3.55
C TYR A 278 -2.66 29.52 -2.87
N GLN A 279 -1.69 30.43 -2.86
CA GLN A 279 -0.45 30.21 -2.13
C GLN A 279 -0.71 30.12 -0.62
N LYS A 280 -1.56 31.01 -0.08
CA LYS A 280 -1.94 30.97 1.34
C LYS A 280 -2.58 29.63 1.70
N GLN A 281 -3.49 29.11 0.87
CA GLN A 281 -4.09 27.79 1.08
C GLN A 281 -3.04 26.67 1.07
N VAL A 282 -2.08 26.71 0.13
CA VAL A 282 -1.01 25.70 0.06
C VAL A 282 -0.13 25.73 1.30
N ALA A 283 0.19 26.93 1.81
CA ALA A 283 1.02 27.11 2.99
C ALA A 283 0.35 26.63 4.29
N THR A 284 -0.99 26.69 4.37
CA THR A 284 -1.75 26.32 5.58
C THR A 284 -2.40 24.94 5.50
N PHE A 285 -2.26 24.21 4.40
CA PHE A 285 -2.91 22.91 4.23
C PHE A 285 -2.33 21.86 5.20
N SER A 286 -3.12 21.48 6.21
CA SER A 286 -2.76 20.62 7.34
C SER A 286 -2.02 19.33 6.96
N ARG A 287 -2.49 18.63 5.92
CA ARG A 287 -1.92 17.35 5.45
C ARG A 287 -0.49 17.47 4.92
N ILE A 288 -0.09 18.69 4.59
CA ILE A 288 1.25 19.07 4.15
C ILE A 288 1.71 20.32 4.90
N SER A 289 1.38 20.50 6.18
CA SER A 289 1.93 21.61 6.96
C SER A 289 3.38 21.32 7.39
N ASP A 290 3.69 20.06 7.68
CA ASP A 290 5.04 19.59 8.01
C ASP A 290 5.98 19.70 6.80
N LYS A 291 6.97 20.59 6.85
CA LYS A 291 7.92 20.87 5.76
C LYS A 291 8.74 19.65 5.31
N ASP A 292 8.88 18.64 6.18
CA ASP A 292 9.63 17.41 5.91
C ASP A 292 8.76 16.26 5.37
N LYS A 293 7.44 16.46 5.31
CA LYS A 293 6.51 15.54 4.65
C LYS A 293 6.82 15.45 3.15
N ALA A 294 7.02 14.23 2.65
CA ALA A 294 7.21 13.97 1.23
C ALA A 294 5.93 14.25 0.45
N VAL A 295 6.04 14.91 -0.70
CA VAL A 295 4.90 15.19 -1.59
C VAL A 295 5.22 14.74 -3.01
N LEU A 296 4.46 13.77 -3.53
CA LEU A 296 4.44 13.44 -4.96
C LEU A 296 3.36 14.26 -5.65
N VAL A 297 3.69 14.92 -6.76
CA VAL A 297 2.70 15.65 -7.55
C VAL A 297 2.73 15.24 -9.02
N TYR A 298 1.54 15.11 -9.60
CA TYR A 298 1.35 14.73 -10.99
C TYR A 298 0.04 15.29 -11.57
N CYS A 299 -0.04 15.32 -12.90
CA CYS A 299 -1.21 15.73 -13.67
C CYS A 299 -1.43 14.74 -14.84
N HIS A 300 -1.95 15.18 -16.00
CA HIS A 300 -2.27 14.34 -17.13
C HIS A 300 -1.03 13.80 -17.84
N SER A 301 -0.04 14.65 -18.11
CA SER A 301 1.09 14.36 -18.99
C SER A 301 2.22 15.39 -18.86
N ASP A 302 3.30 15.14 -19.58
CA ASP A 302 4.43 16.06 -19.82
C ASP A 302 4.06 17.45 -20.36
N LYS A 303 2.86 17.60 -20.95
CA LYS A 303 2.29 18.89 -21.37
C LYS A 303 1.39 19.58 -20.33
N CYS A 304 1.19 19.00 -19.15
CA CYS A 304 0.32 19.57 -18.12
C CYS A 304 1.08 20.44 -17.12
N PHE A 305 0.77 21.74 -17.14
CA PHE A 305 1.36 22.72 -16.21
C PHE A 305 0.71 22.74 -14.81
N LEU A 306 -0.42 22.05 -14.58
CA LEU A 306 -1.07 22.03 -13.26
C LEU A 306 -0.16 21.40 -12.19
N SER A 307 0.48 20.27 -12.49
CA SER A 307 1.45 19.65 -11.57
C SER A 307 2.75 20.44 -11.43
N TYR A 308 3.14 21.16 -12.49
CA TYR A 308 4.31 22.04 -12.46
C TYR A 308 4.07 23.23 -11.51
N ASN A 309 2.92 23.91 -11.64
CA ASN A 309 2.50 24.98 -10.74
C ASN A 309 2.41 24.48 -9.29
N SER A 310 1.82 23.29 -9.10
CA SER A 310 1.72 22.68 -7.77
C SER A 310 3.08 22.44 -7.12
N ALA A 311 4.05 21.90 -7.87
CA ALA A 311 5.41 21.71 -7.38
C ALA A 311 6.06 23.05 -7.00
N LEU A 312 5.94 24.09 -7.83
CA LEU A 312 6.47 25.41 -7.52
C LEU A 312 5.86 26.02 -6.26
N ARG A 313 4.54 25.95 -6.10
CA ARG A 313 3.85 26.47 -4.90
C ARG A 313 4.26 25.70 -3.64
N LEU A 314 4.45 24.39 -3.73
CA LEU A 314 4.96 23.57 -2.62
C LEU A 314 6.36 24.01 -2.21
N LEU A 315 7.27 24.18 -3.17
CA LEU A 315 8.63 24.65 -2.92
C LEU A 315 8.64 26.06 -2.33
N HIS A 316 7.78 26.95 -2.83
CA HIS A 316 7.64 28.31 -2.31
C HIS A 316 7.16 28.31 -0.84
N SER A 317 6.30 27.37 -0.45
CA SER A 317 5.91 27.17 0.96
C SER A 317 7.01 26.54 1.84
N GLY A 318 8.22 26.31 1.30
CA GLY A 318 9.37 25.77 2.03
C GLY A 318 9.38 24.25 2.17
N LYS A 319 8.66 23.53 1.30
CA LYS A 319 8.72 22.06 1.25
C LYS A 319 10.09 21.59 0.80
N LYS A 320 10.68 20.65 1.52
CA LYS A 320 12.01 20.12 1.22
C LYS A 320 11.99 18.89 0.32
N ARG A 321 10.90 18.12 0.37
CA ARG A 321 10.77 16.80 -0.29
C ARG A 321 9.62 16.80 -1.29
N VAL A 322 9.85 17.44 -2.44
CA VAL A 322 8.88 17.52 -3.54
C VAL A 322 9.36 16.63 -4.69
N TYR A 323 8.52 15.66 -5.08
CA TYR A 323 8.74 14.81 -6.25
C TYR A 323 7.71 15.15 -7.31
N TRP A 324 8.16 15.45 -8.50
CA TRP A 324 7.31 15.80 -9.62
C TRP A 324 7.35 14.71 -10.69
N MET A 325 6.25 13.98 -10.84
CA MET A 325 6.11 12.97 -11.90
C MET A 325 5.60 13.64 -13.17
N ARG A 326 6.54 14.16 -13.96
CA ARG A 326 6.29 14.95 -15.17
C ARG A 326 5.42 14.22 -16.19
N ASP A 327 5.64 12.93 -16.42
CA ASP A 327 4.89 12.14 -17.41
C ASP A 327 3.40 11.96 -17.05
N GLY A 328 3.02 12.33 -15.84
CA GLY A 328 1.65 12.32 -15.37
C GLY A 328 1.01 10.93 -15.37
N ILE A 329 -0.32 10.91 -15.25
CA ILE A 329 -1.10 9.68 -15.24
C ILE A 329 -1.00 8.91 -16.57
N ARG A 330 -0.72 9.58 -17.70
CA ARG A 330 -0.49 8.90 -18.98
C ARG A 330 0.77 8.06 -18.94
N GLY A 331 1.88 8.61 -18.42
CA GLY A 331 3.12 7.86 -18.21
C GLY A 331 2.93 6.70 -17.23
N TRP A 332 2.22 6.94 -16.13
CA TRP A 332 1.85 5.93 -15.14
C TRP A 332 1.11 4.74 -15.75
N LYS A 333 0.07 4.99 -16.56
CA LYS A 333 -0.67 3.94 -17.26
C LYS A 333 0.19 3.22 -18.31
N ALA A 334 1.01 3.96 -19.05
CA ALA A 334 1.90 3.37 -20.05
C ALA A 334 2.96 2.43 -19.42
N ALA A 335 3.36 2.69 -18.18
CA ALA A 335 4.22 1.81 -17.39
C ALA A 335 3.48 0.60 -16.77
N GLY A 336 2.17 0.43 -17.03
CA GLY A 336 1.37 -0.71 -16.57
C GLY A 336 0.89 -0.62 -15.12
N TYR A 337 0.97 0.56 -14.49
CA TYR A 337 0.54 0.73 -13.10
C TYR A 337 -0.98 0.96 -12.97
N PRO A 338 -1.60 0.53 -11.85
CA PRO A 338 -3.05 0.61 -11.65
C PRO A 338 -3.51 2.05 -11.37
N VAL A 339 -4.77 2.34 -11.67
CA VAL A 339 -5.43 3.60 -11.31
C VAL A 339 -6.59 3.36 -10.36
N ALA A 340 -6.85 4.32 -9.48
CA ALA A 340 -7.95 4.29 -8.53
C ALA A 340 -8.69 5.62 -8.51
N LYS A 341 -9.89 5.66 -7.93
CA LYS A 341 -10.60 6.91 -7.70
C LYS A 341 -9.80 7.77 -6.73
N ALA A 342 -9.52 9.02 -7.09
CA ALA A 342 -8.84 9.97 -6.23
C ALA A 342 -9.76 10.39 -5.08
N ASN A 343 -9.20 10.46 -3.88
CA ASN A 343 -9.89 10.96 -2.71
C ASN A 343 -10.18 12.46 -2.89
N GLY A 344 -11.42 12.88 -2.67
CA GLY A 344 -11.83 14.26 -2.85
C GLY A 344 -11.38 15.16 -1.70
N PHE A 345 -11.02 16.40 -2.04
CA PHE A 345 -11.52 17.60 -1.35
C PHE A 345 -11.99 18.54 -2.45
N LEU A 346 -13.29 18.84 -2.47
CA LEU A 346 -13.83 19.86 -3.36
C LEU A 346 -13.46 21.23 -2.79
N ILE A 347 -13.18 22.17 -3.70
CA ILE A 347 -12.85 23.56 -3.39
C ILE A 347 -13.88 24.11 -2.38
N GLY A 348 -13.45 24.47 -1.17
CA GLY A 348 -14.29 25.14 -0.16
C GLY A 348 -14.58 24.36 1.12
N GLU A 349 -14.14 23.11 1.28
CA GLU A 349 -14.27 22.42 2.57
C GLU A 349 -13.14 22.81 3.52
N ARG A 350 -13.48 23.54 4.59
CA ARG A 350 -12.67 23.55 5.82
C ARG A 350 -12.77 22.16 6.44
N GLU A 351 -11.66 21.71 7.04
CA GLU A 351 -11.66 20.51 7.90
C GLU A 351 -12.78 20.53 8.95
#